data_AF-A0A382R2M9-F1
#
_entry.id   AF-A0A382R2M9-F1
#
_cell.length_a   1.000
_cell.length_b   1.000
_cell.length_c   1.000
_cell.angle_alpha   90.00
_cell.angle_beta   90.00
_cell.angle_gamma   90.00
#
_symmetry.space_group_name_H-M   'P 1'
#
loop_
_entity.id
_entity.type
_entity.pdbx_description
1 polymer ?
#
loop_
_entity_poly.entity_id
_entity_poly.type
_entity_poly.pdbx_seq_one_letter_code
_entity_poly.pdbx_strand_id
1 'polypeptide(L)' 'MREAKNLGDRLLIGLNSDQSVRNLKGPGRPLNPEDARASVLESLSMVDGVTIFQEDTPREIIKKIVPHF' A
#
# COMPACT_ATOMS: atom_id res chain seq x y z
N MET A 1 10.60 -4.81 1.12
CA MET A 1 10.41 -3.94 2.32
C MET A 1 11.73 -3.66 3.02
N ARG A 2 12.49 -4.67 3.45
CA ARG A 2 13.83 -4.45 4.06
C ARG A 2 14.77 -3.67 3.15
N GLU A 3 14.88 -4.07 1.88
CA GLU A 3 15.66 -3.33 0.89
C GLU A 3 15.12 -1.92 0.66
N ALA A 4 13.80 -1.76 0.53
CA ALA A 4 13.17 -0.45 0.34
C ALA A 4 13.41 0.51 1.51
N LYS A 5 13.37 0.03 2.77
CA LYS A 5 13.69 0.86 3.95
C LYS A 5 15.16 1.29 3.98
N ASN A 6 16.06 0.50 3.41
CA ASN A 6 17.48 0.86 3.36
C ASN A 6 17.79 1.95 2.32
N LEU A 7 16.85 2.28 1.44
CA LEU A 7 17.03 3.28 0.39
C LEU A 7 16.60 4.70 0.80
N GLY A 8 15.99 4.88 1.97
CA GLY A 8 15.56 6.21 2.40
C GLY A 8 15.12 6.28 3.86
N ASP A 9 14.85 7.49 4.33
CA ASP A 9 14.55 7.74 5.74
C ASP A 9 13.18 7.18 6.17
N ARG A 10 12.22 7.12 5.25
CA ARG A 10 10.83 6.68 5.50
C ARG A 10 10.33 5.72 4.42
N LEU A 11 9.60 4.68 4.84
CA LEU A 11 8.93 3.70 4.01
C LEU A 11 7.41 3.84 4.18
N LEU A 12 6.76 4.36 3.14
CA LEU A 12 5.30 4.44 3.03
C LEU A 12 4.79 3.31 2.12
N ILE A 13 3.71 2.65 2.52
CA ILE A 13 3.09 1.57 1.73
C ILE A 13 1.74 2.03 1.19
N GLY A 14 1.63 2.10 -0.13
CA GLY A 14 0.34 2.23 -0.82
C GLY A 14 -0.32 0.87 -0.96
N LEU A 15 -1.48 0.68 -0.33
CA LEU A 15 -2.24 -0.55 -0.33
C LEU A 15 -3.51 -0.41 -1.18
N ASN A 16 -3.70 -1.27 -2.17
CA ASN A 16 -4.96 -1.29 -2.93
C ASN A 16 -6.13 -1.68 -2.01
N SER A 17 -7.23 -0.95 -2.15
CA SER A 17 -8.53 -1.28 -1.57
C SER A 17 -9.08 -2.61 -2.09
N ASP A 18 -10.03 -3.18 -1.37
CA ASP A 18 -10.72 -4.40 -1.76
C ASP A 18 -11.43 -4.23 -3.11
N GLN A 19 -12.02 -3.07 -3.37
CA GLN A 19 -12.67 -2.78 -4.64
C GLN A 19 -11.67 -2.72 -5.79
N SER A 20 -10.56 -2.01 -5.62
CA SER A 20 -9.47 -1.93 -6.61
C SER A 20 -8.89 -3.32 -6.90
N VAL A 21 -8.68 -4.14 -5.86
CA VAL A 21 -8.20 -5.51 -6.02
C VAL A 21 -9.21 -6.41 -6.74
N ARG A 22 -10.51 -6.30 -6.43
CA ARG A 22 -11.59 -7.01 -7.14
C ARG A 22 -11.61 -6.66 -8.63
N ASN A 23 -11.48 -5.38 -8.96
CA ASN A 23 -11.45 -4.90 -10.34
C ASN A 23 -10.24 -5.47 -11.10
N LEU A 24 -9.06 -5.45 -10.46
CA LEU A 24 -7.81 -5.89 -11.09
C LEU A 24 -7.68 -7.42 -11.19
N LYS A 25 -8.14 -8.17 -10.17
CA LYS A 25 -7.86 -9.61 -10.01
C LYS A 25 -9.10 -10.49 -10.05
N GLY A 26 -10.29 -9.91 -10.21
CA GLY A 26 -11.57 -10.60 -10.28
C GLY A 26 -12.27 -10.79 -8.92
N PRO A 27 -13.51 -11.31 -8.94
CA PRO A 27 -14.41 -11.34 -7.79
C PRO A 27 -13.96 -12.25 -6.64
N GLY A 28 -13.07 -13.22 -6.89
CA GLY A 28 -12.53 -14.12 -5.87
C GLY A 28 -11.40 -13.52 -5.00
N ARG A 29 -11.17 -12.21 -5.09
CA ARG A 29 -10.11 -11.48 -4.37
C ARG A 29 -10.69 -10.20 -3.75
N PRO A 30 -10.03 -9.62 -2.74
CA PRO A 30 -8.92 -10.18 -1.98
C PRO A 30 -9.36 -11.27 -0.99
N LEU A 31 -8.41 -12.10 -0.54
CA LEU A 31 -8.66 -13.11 0.49
C LEU A 31 -8.80 -12.47 1.88
N ASN A 32 -8.00 -11.43 2.12
CA ASN A 32 -8.00 -10.67 3.37
C ASN A 32 -8.50 -9.25 3.06
N PRO A 33 -9.47 -8.72 3.83
CA PRO A 33 -9.92 -7.34 3.70
C PRO A 33 -8.79 -6.32 3.83
N GLU A 34 -8.99 -5.13 3.29
CA GLU A 34 -8.01 -4.04 3.29
C GLU A 34 -7.52 -3.67 4.68
N ASP A 35 -8.42 -3.60 5.67
CA ASP A 35 -8.08 -3.29 7.05
C ASP A 35 -7.16 -4.34 7.68
N ALA A 36 -7.45 -5.62 7.45
CA ALA A 36 -6.62 -6.72 7.95
C ALA A 36 -5.22 -6.70 7.32
N ARG A 37 -5.14 -6.40 6.02
CA ARG A 37 -3.87 -6.26 5.32
C ARG A 37 -3.09 -5.03 5.81
N ALA A 38 -3.77 -3.91 6.03
CA ALA A 38 -3.17 -2.68 6.54
C ALA A 38 -2.60 -2.89 7.94
N SER A 39 -3.37 -3.48 8.85
CA SER A 39 -2.94 -3.75 10.23
C SER A 39 -1.67 -4.60 10.31
N VAL A 40 -1.57 -5.65 9.47
CA VAL A 40 -0.34 -6.46 9.39
C VAL A 40 0.84 -5.63 8.91
N LEU A 41 0.66 -4.75 7.93
CA LEU A 41 1.73 -3.90 7.41
C LEU A 41 2.17 -2.84 8.41
N GLU A 42 1.22 -2.24 9.13
CA GLU A 42 1.48 -1.24 10.18
C GLU A 42 2.22 -1.84 11.39
N SER A 43 2.04 -3.13 11.67
CA SER A 43 2.77 -3.82 12.74
C SER A 43 4.27 -4.00 12.46
N LEU A 44 4.71 -3.76 11.21
CA LEU A 44 6.11 -3.92 10.83
C LEU A 44 6.91 -2.69 11.25
N SER A 45 7.92 -2.89 12.11
CA SER A 45 8.76 -1.80 12.64
C SER A 45 9.49 -0.94 11.59
N MET A 46 9.58 -1.42 10.35
CA MET A 46 10.20 -0.72 9.23
C MET A 46 9.22 0.13 8.40
N VAL A 47 7.91 0.04 8.65
CA VAL A 47 6.88 0.76 7.91
C VAL A 47 6.51 2.03 8.68
N ASP A 48 6.68 3.19 8.04
CA ASP A 48 6.41 4.50 8.65
C ASP A 48 4.97 4.98 8.40
N GLY A 49 4.25 4.32 7.49
CA GLY A 49 2.83 4.58 7.25
C GLY A 49 2.24 3.71 6.15
N VAL A 50 0.94 3.45 6.24
CA VAL A 50 0.15 2.74 5.23
C VAL A 50 -0.98 3.64 4.77
N THR A 51 -1.24 3.70 3.46
CA THR A 51 -2.38 4.40 2.89
C THR A 51 -3.15 3.49 1.97
N ILE A 52 -4.48 3.44 2.12
CA ILE A 52 -5.35 2.66 1.25
C ILE A 52 -5.81 3.52 0.07
N PHE A 53 -5.89 2.93 -1.12
CA PHE A 53 -6.31 3.66 -2.33
C PHE A 53 -7.18 2.83 -3.26
N GLN A 54 -8.06 3.52 -4.00
CA GLN A 54 -9.12 2.89 -4.79
C GLN A 54 -8.84 2.91 -6.29
N GLU A 55 -7.95 3.79 -6.72
CA GLU A 55 -7.54 3.94 -8.10
C GLU A 55 -6.82 2.69 -8.61
N ASP A 56 -6.90 2.43 -9.93
CA ASP A 56 -6.25 1.27 -10.54
C ASP A 56 -4.72 1.36 -10.54
N THR A 57 -4.18 2.58 -10.37
CA THR A 57 -2.74 2.83 -10.28
C THR A 57 -2.43 3.77 -9.12
N PRO A 58 -1.26 3.65 -8.47
CA PRO A 58 -0.88 4.51 -7.34
C PRO A 58 -0.49 5.95 -7.76
N ARG A 59 -0.72 6.35 -9.02
CA ARG A 59 -0.24 7.63 -9.59
C ARG A 59 -0.67 8.85 -8.78
N GLU A 60 -1.93 8.91 -8.39
CA GLU A 60 -2.47 10.08 -7.67
C GLU A 60 -1.87 10.21 -6.26
N ILE A 61 -1.56 9.09 -5.61
CA ILE A 61 -0.88 9.08 -4.32
C ILE A 61 0.59 9.47 -4.47
N ILE A 62 1.27 8.98 -5.50
CA ILE A 62 2.66 9.36 -5.78
C ILE A 62 2.75 10.87 -6.02
N LYS A 63 1.80 11.47 -6.75
CA LYS A 63 1.74 12.93 -6.95
C LYS A 63 1.50 13.72 -5.66
N LYS A 64 0.74 13.17 -4.71
CA LYS A 64 0.46 13.82 -3.41
C LYS A 64 1.65 13.72 -2.45
N ILE A 65 2.32 12.56 -2.43
CA ILE A 65 3.43 12.28 -1.51
C ILE A 65 4.75 12.85 -2.02
N VAL A 66 4.93 12.95 -3.35
CA VAL A 66 6.17 13.39 -4.01
C VAL A 66 7.40 12.70 -3.40
N PRO A 67 7.48 11.35 -3.48
CA PRO A 67 8.60 10.62 -2.91
C PRO A 67 9.89 10.96 -3.67
N HIS A 68 10.98 11.12 -2.92
CA HIS A 68 12.33 11.19 -3.46
C HIS A 68 12.91 9.76 -3.46
N PHE A 69 13.59 9.39 -4.54
CA PHE A 69 14.22 8.07 -4.71
C PHE A 69 15.68 8.08 -4.27
#